data_AF-A0A9Q3E2I6-F1
#
_entry.id   AF-A0A9Q3E2I6-F1
#
_cell.length_a   1.000
_cell.length_b   1.000
_cell.length_c   1.000
_cell.angle_alpha   90.00
_cell.angle_beta   90.00
_cell.angle_gamma   90.00
#
_symmetry.space_group_name_H-M   'P 1'
#
loop_
_entity.id
_entity.type
_entity.pdbx_description
1 polymer ?
#
loop_
_entity_poly.entity_id
_entity_poly.type
_entity_poly.pdbx_seq_one_letter_code
_entity_poly.pdbx_strand_id
1 'polypeptide(L)'
;MFCETPSIPSDLVKPYFQTEEDKFPSMKENPTPPEIVDMEESPGPGKKVIKARKIRLNGKDKRQYLVRFKNQTADTDKWLAEDAIPDENLHLRRYRAFRRNEKSHQ
;
A
#
# COMPACT_ATOMS: atom_id res chain seq x y z
N MET A 1 -16.62 24.91 44.71
CA MET A 1 -15.24 24.59 44.29
C MET A 1 -15.04 25.22 42.93
N PHE A 2 -14.27 26.30 42.83
CA PHE A 2 -13.96 26.93 41.56
C PHE A 2 -12.68 26.27 41.03
N CYS A 3 -12.78 25.56 39.91
CA CYS A 3 -11.60 25.08 39.19
C CYS A 3 -10.98 26.25 38.45
N GLU A 4 -9.79 26.67 38.85
CA GLU A 4 -8.98 27.61 38.11
C GLU A 4 -8.41 26.87 36.87
N THR A 5 -8.62 27.43 35.69
CA THR A 5 -7.98 26.94 34.47
C THR A 5 -6.50 27.33 34.51
N PRO A 6 -5.58 26.48 34.07
CA PRO A 6 -4.16 26.84 34.03
C PRO A 6 -3.98 28.01 33.05
N SER A 7 -3.69 29.19 33.59
CA SER A 7 -3.34 30.38 32.83
C SER A 7 -1.84 30.34 32.53
N ILE A 8 -1.49 30.29 31.25
CA ILE A 8 -0.10 30.32 30.81
C ILE A 8 0.41 31.77 31.00
N PRO A 9 1.57 31.99 31.66
CA PRO A 9 2.15 33.32 31.76
C PRO A 9 2.39 33.89 30.36
N SER A 10 2.02 35.13 30.12
CA SER A 10 2.24 35.83 28.84
C SER A 10 3.71 35.83 28.43
N ASP A 11 4.62 35.70 29.39
CA ASP A 11 6.07 35.69 29.16
C ASP A 11 6.56 34.38 28.51
N LEU A 12 5.77 33.31 28.56
CA LEU A 12 6.05 32.07 27.82
C LEU A 12 5.52 32.12 26.38
N VAL A 13 4.73 33.14 26.03
CA VAL A 13 4.25 33.32 24.66
C VAL A 13 5.37 33.95 23.84
N LYS A 14 5.95 33.16 22.94
CA LYS A 14 6.97 33.67 22.02
C LYS A 14 6.32 34.70 21.08
N PRO A 15 6.87 35.93 20.97
CA PRO A 15 6.39 36.88 19.98
C PRO A 15 6.62 36.32 18.58
N TYR A 16 5.59 36.40 17.74
CA TYR A 16 5.72 36.09 16.32
C TYR A 16 6.50 37.21 15.65
N PHE A 17 7.72 36.93 15.23
CA PHE A 17 8.51 37.86 14.42
C PHE A 17 8.12 37.71 12.94
N GLN A 18 8.14 38.83 12.21
CA GLN A 18 8.08 38.79 10.76
C GLN A 18 9.37 38.16 10.24
N THR A 19 9.24 37.23 9.30
CA THR A 19 10.40 36.56 8.69
C THR A 19 11.16 37.57 7.85
N GLU A 20 12.37 37.96 8.27
CA GLU A 20 13.26 38.77 7.44
C GLU A 20 13.84 37.91 6.32
N GLU A 21 13.45 38.22 5.09
CA GLU A 21 13.79 37.46 3.88
C GLU A 21 15.29 37.37 3.61
N ASP A 22 16.08 38.34 4.08
CA ASP A 22 17.54 38.37 3.90
C ASP A 22 18.28 37.41 4.84
N LYS A 23 17.66 36.99 5.95
CA LYS A 23 18.29 36.12 6.94
C LYS A 23 18.14 34.63 6.60
N PHE A 24 17.14 34.29 5.78
CA PHE A 24 16.82 32.92 5.38
C PHE A 24 16.59 32.82 3.87
N PRO A 25 17.64 33.02 3.05
CA PRO A 25 17.52 32.98 1.59
C PRO A 25 17.01 31.62 1.06
N SER A 26 17.26 30.53 1.79
CA SER A 26 16.78 29.18 1.47
C SER A 26 15.25 29.00 1.59
N MET A 27 14.54 29.99 2.15
CA MET A 27 13.09 29.92 2.35
C MET A 27 12.29 30.42 1.13
N LYS A 28 12.98 31.03 0.14
CA LYS A 28 12.38 31.51 -1.13
C LYS A 28 12.26 30.42 -2.19
N GLU A 29 12.94 29.30 -2.01
CA GLU A 29 12.81 28.16 -2.91
C GLU A 29 11.51 27.43 -2.57
N ASN A 30 10.46 27.69 -3.35
CA ASN A 30 9.32 26.78 -3.39
C ASN A 30 9.89 25.40 -3.73
N PRO A 31 9.77 24.39 -2.86
CA PRO A 31 10.24 23.06 -3.19
C PRO A 31 9.49 22.64 -4.45
N THR A 32 10.22 22.54 -5.56
CA THR A 32 9.64 21.98 -6.78
C THR A 32 9.16 20.59 -6.39
N PRO A 33 7.87 20.26 -6.59
CA PRO A 33 7.41 18.90 -6.32
C PRO A 33 8.39 17.96 -7.03
N PRO A 34 8.91 16.93 -6.35
CA PRO A 34 9.75 15.97 -7.03
C PRO A 34 8.96 15.52 -8.26
N GLU A 35 9.57 15.68 -9.43
CA GLU A 35 9.03 15.11 -10.65
C GLU A 35 8.77 13.65 -10.35
N ILE A 36 7.52 13.20 -10.51
CA ILE A 36 7.16 11.81 -10.30
C ILE A 36 7.88 11.08 -11.42
N VAL A 37 9.15 10.75 -11.21
CA VAL A 37 9.79 9.65 -11.89
C VAL A 37 8.88 8.48 -11.55
N ASP A 38 8.13 8.02 -12.56
CA ASP A 38 7.57 6.69 -12.55
C ASP A 38 8.77 5.78 -12.27
N MET A 39 9.01 5.52 -10.97
CA MET A 39 9.90 4.46 -10.55
C MET A 39 9.39 3.30 -11.37
N GLU A 40 10.28 2.74 -12.20
CA GLU A 40 10.06 1.45 -12.80
C GLU A 40 9.79 0.50 -11.62
N GLU A 41 8.50 0.39 -11.27
CA GLU A 41 7.90 -0.65 -10.48
C GLU A 41 8.37 -1.89 -11.23
N SER A 42 9.40 -2.54 -10.70
CA SER A 42 9.99 -3.78 -11.21
C SER A 42 8.99 -4.49 -12.12
N PRO A 43 9.26 -4.68 -13.42
CA PRO A 43 8.24 -4.92 -14.44
C PRO A 43 7.52 -6.26 -14.21
N GLY A 44 6.55 -6.20 -13.33
CA GLY A 44 5.74 -7.30 -12.86
C GLY A 44 4.38 -6.69 -12.61
N PRO A 45 3.40 -6.89 -13.52
CA PRO A 45 2.08 -6.30 -13.36
C PRO A 45 1.51 -6.77 -12.02
N GLY A 46 1.36 -5.89 -11.02
CA GLY A 46 0.91 -6.23 -9.67
C GLY A 46 -0.20 -7.29 -9.65
N LYS A 47 0.15 -8.52 -9.29
CA LYS A 47 -0.74 -9.68 -9.45
C LYS A 47 -1.63 -9.82 -8.23
N LYS A 48 -2.90 -10.13 -8.43
CA LYS A 48 -3.82 -10.46 -7.33
C LYS A 48 -4.38 -11.85 -7.54
N VAL A 49 -4.20 -12.70 -6.53
CA VAL A 49 -4.87 -14.01 -6.47
C VAL A 49 -6.28 -13.79 -5.92
N ILE A 50 -7.29 -14.21 -6.69
CA ILE A 50 -8.71 -14.00 -6.36
C ILE A 50 -9.33 -15.29 -5.80
N LYS A 51 -9.09 -16.41 -6.46
CA LYS A 51 -9.71 -17.70 -6.13
C LYS A 51 -8.67 -18.82 -6.17
N ALA A 52 -8.98 -19.91 -5.48
CA ALA A 52 -8.22 -21.15 -5.52
C ALA A 52 -9.16 -22.32 -5.84
N ARG A 53 -8.68 -23.29 -6.61
CA ARG A 53 -9.38 -24.55 -6.89
C ARG A 53 -8.40 -25.72 -6.81
N LYS A 54 -8.91 -26.91 -6.53
CA LYS A 54 -8.15 -28.17 -6.60
C LYS A 54 -8.53 -28.92 -7.86
N ILE A 55 -7.55 -29.49 -8.55
CA ILE A 55 -7.73 -30.20 -9.81
C ILE A 55 -6.83 -31.42 -9.79
N ARG A 56 -7.33 -32.55 -10.30
CA ARG A 56 -6.53 -33.76 -10.44
C ARG A 56 -6.00 -33.83 -11.87
N LEU A 57 -4.69 -33.65 -12.02
CA LEU A 57 -3.98 -33.72 -13.31
C LEU A 57 -2.97 -34.87 -13.23
N ASN A 58 -3.05 -35.81 -14.17
CA ASN A 58 -2.19 -37.00 -14.23
C ASN A 58 -2.15 -37.79 -12.91
N GLY A 59 -3.33 -37.98 -12.31
CA GLY A 59 -3.49 -38.71 -11.06
C GLY A 59 -3.04 -37.97 -9.79
N LYS A 60 -2.37 -36.81 -9.93
CA LYS A 60 -1.91 -35.97 -8.82
C LYS A 60 -2.87 -34.82 -8.56
N ASP A 61 -3.17 -34.58 -7.29
CA ASP A 61 -3.95 -33.42 -6.87
C ASP A 61 -3.07 -32.18 -6.89
N LYS A 62 -3.43 -31.22 -7.73
CA LYS A 62 -2.76 -29.92 -7.86
C LYS A 62 -3.70 -28.80 -7.49
N ARG A 63 -3.14 -27.72 -6.90
CA ARG A 63 -3.87 -26.49 -6.64
C ARG A 63 -3.61 -25.51 -7.77
N GLN A 64 -4.67 -24.84 -8.21
CA GLN A 64 -4.59 -23.72 -9.13
C GLN A 64 -5.20 -22.48 -8.50
N TYR A 65 -4.66 -21.34 -8.89
CA TYR A 65 -5.04 -20.03 -8.40
C TYR A 65 -5.46 -19.16 -9.58
N LEU A 66 -6.58 -18.45 -9.41
CA LEU A 66 -7.05 -17.48 -10.39
C LEU A 66 -6.30 -16.18 -10.13
N VAL A 67 -5.45 -15.81 -11.09
CA VAL A 67 -4.60 -14.62 -11.01
C VAL A 67 -5.16 -13.54 -11.93
N ARG A 68 -5.37 -12.36 -11.36
CA ARG A 68 -5.67 -11.12 -12.09
C ARG A 68 -4.41 -10.28 -12.16
N PHE A 69 -4.09 -9.81 -13.35
CA PHE A 69 -2.99 -8.90 -13.58
C PHE A 69 -3.43 -7.44 -13.36
N LYS A 70 -2.54 -6.60 -12.84
CA LYS A 70 -2.79 -5.15 -12.67
C LYS A 70 -3.24 -4.54 -13.99
N ASN A 71 -4.24 -3.67 -13.92
CA ASN A 71 -4.78 -2.93 -15.07
C ASN A 71 -5.41 -3.79 -16.18
N GLN A 72 -5.67 -5.09 -15.94
CA GLN A 72 -6.40 -5.93 -16.87
C GLN A 72 -7.83 -6.19 -16.39
N THR A 73 -8.75 -6.36 -17.34
CA THR A 73 -10.15 -6.69 -17.07
C THR A 73 -10.30 -8.15 -16.65
N ALA A 74 -11.43 -8.48 -16.04
CA ALA A 74 -11.74 -9.82 -15.55
C ALA A 74 -11.63 -10.92 -16.62
N ASP A 75 -11.80 -10.57 -17.90
CA ASP A 75 -11.74 -11.50 -19.03
C ASP A 75 -10.34 -12.07 -19.26
N THR A 76 -9.31 -11.40 -18.75
CA THR A 76 -7.91 -11.81 -18.87
C THR A 76 -7.42 -12.68 -17.71
N ASP A 77 -8.27 -12.93 -16.71
CA ASP A 77 -7.89 -13.71 -15.54
C ASP A 77 -7.56 -15.15 -15.93
N LYS A 78 -6.40 -15.65 -15.47
CA LYS A 78 -5.93 -17.00 -15.82
C LYS A 78 -5.76 -17.86 -14.59
N TRP A 79 -6.10 -19.14 -14.75
CA TRP A 79 -5.80 -20.17 -13.76
C TRP A 79 -4.36 -20.63 -13.91
N LEU A 80 -3.54 -20.36 -12.91
CA LEU A 80 -2.12 -20.72 -12.87
C LEU A 80 -1.84 -21.71 -11.73
N ALA A 81 -0.85 -22.57 -11.93
CA ALA A 81 -0.29 -23.40 -10.85
C ALA A 81 0.56 -22.52 -9.90
N GLU A 82 0.89 -23.03 -8.71
CA GLU A 82 1.73 -22.31 -7.73
C GLU A 82 3.05 -21.85 -8.37
N ASP A 83 3.79 -22.78 -8.98
CA ASP A 83 5.10 -22.55 -9.62
C ASP A 83 5.07 -21.56 -10.81
N ALA A 84 3.89 -21.34 -11.39
CA ALA A 84 3.73 -20.47 -12.56
C ALA A 84 3.40 -19.01 -12.18
N ILE A 85 3.32 -18.70 -10.88
CA ILE A 85 3.01 -17.36 -10.37
C ILE A 85 4.31 -16.66 -9.99
N PRO A 86 4.66 -15.54 -10.63
CA PRO A 86 5.78 -14.74 -10.17
C PRO A 86 5.53 -14.20 -8.76
N ASP A 87 6.55 -14.26 -7.91
CA ASP A 87 6.47 -13.92 -6.48
C ASP A 87 5.34 -14.66 -5.74
N GLU A 88 5.17 -15.96 -6.04
CA GLU A 88 4.14 -16.85 -5.49
C GLU A 88 3.93 -16.68 -3.98
N ASN A 89 5.02 -16.64 -3.21
CA ASN A 89 4.97 -16.59 -1.75
C ASN A 89 4.27 -15.33 -1.23
N LEU A 90 4.55 -14.17 -1.83
CA LEU A 90 3.96 -12.90 -1.44
C LEU A 90 2.45 -12.90 -1.73
N HIS A 91 2.08 -13.31 -2.95
CA HIS A 91 0.68 -13.30 -3.39
C HIS A 91 -0.16 -14.35 -2.69
N LEU A 92 0.37 -15.56 -2.47
CA LEU A 92 -0.29 -16.63 -1.73
C LEU A 92 -0.44 -16.28 -0.24
N ARG A 93 0.56 -15.62 0.37
CA ARG A 93 0.44 -15.14 1.76
C ARG A 93 -0.69 -14.13 1.90
N ARG A 94 -0.76 -13.14 1.01
CA ARG A 94 -1.84 -12.14 0.97
C ARG A 94 -3.20 -12.81 0.78
N TYR A 95 -3.31 -13.76 -0.16
CA TYR A 95 -4.54 -14.52 -0.39
C TYR A 95 -4.99 -15.32 0.84
N ARG A 96 -4.07 -16.03 1.52
CA ARG A 96 -4.37 -16.79 2.74
C ARG A 96 -4.82 -15.88 3.89
N ALA A 97 -4.23 -14.68 4.01
CA ALA A 97 -4.68 -13.69 5.00
C ALA A 97 -6.09 -13.18 4.68
N PHE A 98 -6.35 -12.80 3.42
CA PHE A 98 -7.67 -12.38 2.96
C PHE A 98 -8.75 -13.43 3.24
N ARG A 99 -8.48 -14.70 2.89
CA ARG A 99 -9.43 -15.81 3.12
C ARG A 99 -9.67 -16.13 4.60
N ARG A 100 -8.73 -15.81 5.50
CA ARG A 100 -8.95 -15.96 6.95
C ARG A 100 -9.91 -14.89 7.46
N ASN A 101 -9.73 -13.65 7.02
CA ASN A 101 -10.58 -12.53 7.43
C ASN A 101 -12.01 -12.62 6.86
N GLU A 102 -12.19 -13.14 5.64
CA GLU A 102 -13.53 -13.39 5.10
C GLU A 102 -14.35 -14.35 5.96
N LYS A 103 -13.69 -15.35 6.57
CA LYS A 103 -14.36 -16.36 7.39
C LYS A 103 -14.68 -15.87 8.81
N SER A 104 -14.01 -14.83 9.30
CA SER A 104 -14.24 -14.31 10.65
C SER A 104 -15.40 -13.32 10.73
N HIS A 105 -15.86 -12.80 9.60
CA HIS A 105 -17.00 -11.88 9.51
C HIS A 105 -18.32 -12.58 9.14
N GLN A 106 -18.34 -13.91 9.11
CA GLN A 106 -19.48 -14.74 8.75
C GLN A 106 -19.90 -15.57 9.96
#